data_AF-A0A3P1WJG3-F1
#
_entry.id   AF-A0A3P1WJG3-F1
#
_cell.length_a   1.000
_cell.length_b   1.000
_cell.length_c   1.000
_cell.angle_alpha   90.00
_cell.angle_beta   90.00
_cell.angle_gamma   90.00
#
_symmetry.space_group_name_H-M   'P 1'
#
loop_
_entity.id
_entity.type
_entity.pdbx_description
1 polymer ?
#
loop_
_entity_poly.entity_id
_entity_poly.type
_entity_poly.pdbx_seq_one_letter_code
_entity_poly.pdbx_strand_id
1 'polypeptide(L)'
;MTINLEGSPEVPEIQVFVIEAKGDDVSDAVLTVIDKAVKFPIIFEIVRQRAGSTEVRMVAAHKRLGRGTPKLSGYYSTTWRAAEEARQPLPVAITLPPLYAALLAPLASLPARPGESMAELADRLAAVRQLEREVTALERRLFREQQFNRKVELRRTLKARQHELEQWR
;
A
#
# COMPACT_ATOMS: atom_id res chain seq x y z
N MET A 1 -3.17 24.77 6.91
CA MET A 1 -1.99 25.37 6.24
C MET A 1 -1.97 24.81 4.83
N THR A 2 -2.27 25.63 3.83
CA THR A 2 -2.34 25.18 2.43
C THR A 2 -0.96 25.38 1.81
N ILE A 3 -0.31 24.29 1.40
CA ILE A 3 0.90 24.39 0.59
C ILE A 3 0.47 24.78 -0.83
N ASN A 4 0.93 25.93 -1.31
CA ASN A 4 0.54 26.46 -2.63
C ASN A 4 1.35 25.77 -3.74
N LEU A 5 1.24 24.44 -3.83
CA LEU A 5 1.87 23.64 -4.86
C LEU A 5 0.93 23.45 -6.03
N GLU A 6 1.46 23.54 -7.24
CA GLU A 6 0.68 23.34 -8.45
C GLU A 6 0.25 21.86 -8.58
N GLY A 7 -1.06 21.66 -8.73
CA GLY A 7 -1.64 20.35 -9.00
C GLY A 7 -1.56 19.97 -10.48
N SER A 8 -1.85 18.71 -10.78
CA SER A 8 -2.02 18.23 -12.16
C SER A 8 -3.39 17.56 -12.33
N PRO A 9 -3.84 17.25 -13.56
CA PRO A 9 -5.05 16.45 -13.75
C PRO A 9 -4.99 15.06 -13.07
N GLU A 10 -3.80 14.53 -12.87
CA GLU A 10 -3.57 13.24 -12.20
C GLU A 10 -3.57 13.37 -10.67
N VAL A 11 -3.02 14.46 -10.15
CA VAL A 11 -2.95 14.78 -8.72
C VAL A 11 -3.32 16.25 -8.52
N PRO A 12 -4.63 16.60 -8.54
CA PRO A 12 -5.07 17.98 -8.40
C PRO A 12 -5.04 18.43 -6.93
N GLU A 13 -5.19 17.49 -6.00
CA GLU A 13 -5.23 17.71 -4.55
C GLU A 13 -4.87 16.40 -3.84
N ILE A 14 -4.32 16.49 -2.62
CA ILE A 14 -4.06 15.34 -1.74
C ILE A 14 -4.80 15.58 -0.43
N GLN A 15 -5.72 14.68 -0.08
CA GLN A 15 -6.48 14.73 1.16
C GLN A 15 -5.74 13.96 2.27
N VAL A 16 -5.80 14.45 3.50
CA VAL A 16 -5.28 13.73 4.68
C VAL A 16 -6.41 13.54 5.68
N PHE A 17 -6.76 12.28 5.96
CA PHE A 17 -7.87 11.92 6.83
C PHE A 17 -7.32 11.26 8.09
N VAL A 18 -7.66 11.82 9.26
CA VAL A 18 -7.36 11.19 10.55
C VAL A 18 -8.54 10.32 10.95
N ILE A 19 -8.30 9.04 11.22
CA ILE A 19 -9.32 8.09 11.63
C ILE A 19 -8.95 7.48 12.98
N GLU A 20 -9.81 7.67 13.96
CA GLU A 20 -9.71 6.96 15.24
C GLU A 20 -10.29 5.55 15.11
N ALA A 21 -9.43 4.55 15.24
CA ALA A 21 -9.81 3.15 15.22
C ALA A 21 -10.57 2.79 16.51
N LYS A 22 -11.70 2.11 16.35
CA LYS A 22 -12.49 1.59 17.48
C LYS A 22 -11.94 0.28 18.06
N GLY A 23 -10.92 -0.30 17.44
CA GLY A 23 -10.25 -1.53 17.86
C GLY A 23 -8.78 -1.48 17.48
N ASP A 24 -8.19 -2.65 17.19
CA ASP A 24 -6.76 -2.72 16.87
C ASP A 24 -6.39 -2.02 15.55
N ASP A 25 -7.35 -1.89 14.62
CA ASP A 25 -7.12 -1.27 13.31
C ASP A 25 -8.44 -0.90 12.58
N VAL A 26 -8.31 -0.21 11.44
CA VAL A 26 -9.36 0.01 10.44
C VAL A 26 -9.15 -0.95 9.27
N SER A 27 -10.21 -1.63 8.84
CA SER A 27 -10.13 -2.60 7.75
C SER A 27 -10.02 -1.93 6.36
N ASP A 28 -9.31 -2.59 5.44
CA ASP A 28 -9.20 -2.15 4.04
C ASP A 28 -10.56 -1.96 3.36
N ALA A 29 -11.59 -2.70 3.76
CA ALA A 29 -12.95 -2.53 3.25
C ALA A 29 -13.53 -1.15 3.57
N VAL A 30 -13.31 -0.65 4.79
CA VAL A 30 -13.73 0.69 5.20
C VAL A 30 -12.94 1.76 4.45
N LEU A 31 -11.61 1.61 4.39
CA LEU A 31 -10.74 2.53 3.65
C LEU A 31 -11.17 2.61 2.18
N THR A 32 -11.45 1.47 1.55
CA THR A 32 -11.92 1.39 0.15
C THR A 32 -13.22 2.16 -0.08
N VAL A 33 -14.16 2.11 0.87
CA VAL A 33 -15.43 2.84 0.76
C VAL A 33 -15.18 4.35 0.78
N ILE A 34 -14.33 4.83 1.70
CA ILE A 34 -13.96 6.25 1.79
C ILE A 34 -13.24 6.70 0.51
N ASP A 35 -12.28 5.91 0.04
CA ASP A 35 -11.50 6.20 -1.16
C ASP A 35 -12.38 6.24 -2.42
N LYS A 36 -13.43 5.42 -2.51
CA LYS A 36 -14.38 5.49 -3.62
C LYS A 36 -15.28 6.72 -3.55
N ALA A 37 -15.60 7.21 -2.35
CA ALA A 37 -16.47 8.36 -2.15
C ALA A 37 -15.76 9.69 -2.44
N VAL A 38 -14.47 9.79 -2.10
CA VAL A 38 -13.67 11.00 -2.33
C VAL A 38 -12.98 10.91 -3.69
N LYS A 39 -13.07 11.94 -4.51
CA LYS A 39 -12.47 11.93 -5.87
C LYS A 39 -10.94 11.93 -5.82
N PHE A 40 -10.34 12.62 -4.87
CA PHE A 40 -8.91 12.90 -4.82
C PHE A 40 -8.12 11.79 -4.08
N PRO A 41 -6.80 11.68 -4.32
CA PRO A 41 -5.89 10.89 -3.49
C PRO A 41 -6.04 11.18 -2.00
N ILE A 42 -5.98 10.13 -1.17
CA ILE A 42 -6.11 10.24 0.29
C ILE A 42 -4.92 9.55 0.96
N ILE A 43 -4.34 10.21 1.96
CA ILE A 43 -3.47 9.60 2.97
C ILE A 43 -4.27 9.49 4.26
N PHE A 44 -4.38 8.28 4.81
CA PHE A 44 -5.03 8.03 6.09
C PHE A 44 -4.00 8.02 7.21
N GLU A 45 -4.25 8.78 8.27
CA GLU A 45 -3.59 8.64 9.56
C GLU A 45 -4.53 7.87 10.48
N ILE A 46 -4.22 6.59 10.73
CA ILE A 46 -5.02 5.76 11.62
C ILE A 46 -4.45 5.88 13.03
N VAL A 47 -5.28 6.30 13.96
CA VAL A 47 -4.96 6.47 15.37
C VAL A 47 -5.63 5.35 16.16
N ARG A 48 -4.90 4.69 17.06
CA ARG A 48 -5.48 3.74 18.01
C ARG A 48 -4.99 3.99 19.43
N GLN A 49 -5.79 3.57 20.39
CA GLN A 49 -5.39 3.50 21.79
C GLN A 49 -4.97 2.07 22.13
N ARG A 50 -3.74 1.88 22.63
CA ARG A 50 -3.23 0.56 23.02
C ARG A 50 -2.47 0.65 24.33
N ALA A 51 -2.88 -0.12 25.33
CA ALA A 51 -2.21 -0.19 26.64
C ALA A 51 -1.91 1.18 27.30
N GLY A 52 -2.77 2.17 27.07
CA GLY A 52 -2.62 3.52 27.62
C GLY A 52 -1.73 4.47 26.81
N SER A 53 -1.19 4.04 25.66
CA SER A 53 -0.50 4.91 24.71
C SER A 53 -1.31 5.10 23.43
N THR A 54 -1.10 6.25 22.78
CA THR A 54 -1.65 6.53 21.45
C THR A 54 -0.64 6.05 20.41
N GLU A 55 -1.07 5.17 19.52
CA GLU A 55 -0.27 4.73 18.39
C GLU A 55 -0.89 5.23 17.09
N VAL A 56 -0.04 5.56 16.13
CA VAL A 56 -0.42 6.01 14.80
C VAL A 56 0.22 5.16 13.73
N ARG A 57 -0.49 4.93 12.64
CA ARG A 57 0.10 4.43 11.40
C ARG A 57 -0.45 5.19 10.21
N MET A 58 0.38 5.37 9.20
CA MET A 58 -0.03 5.98 7.94
C MET A 58 -0.43 4.88 6.97
N VAL A 59 -1.54 5.06 6.26
CA VAL A 59 -2.06 4.13 5.26
C VAL A 59 -2.50 4.88 4.01
N ALA A 60 -2.16 4.38 2.82
CA ALA A 60 -2.66 4.96 1.58
C ALA A 60 -2.67 3.94 0.44
N ALA A 61 -3.51 4.17 -0.55
CA ALA A 61 -3.46 3.49 -1.84
C ALA A 61 -3.01 4.48 -2.91
N HIS A 62 -2.30 4.00 -3.93
CA HIS A 62 -2.02 4.81 -5.09
C HIS A 62 -3.29 4.93 -5.93
N LYS A 63 -3.92 6.10 -5.84
CA LYS A 63 -5.09 6.50 -6.64
C LYS A 63 -4.67 7.22 -7.91
N ARG A 64 -5.06 6.67 -9.05
CA ARG A 64 -4.83 7.23 -10.37
C ARG A 64 -6.13 7.83 -10.91
N LEU A 65 -6.12 9.14 -11.08
CA LEU A 65 -7.20 9.84 -11.77
C LEU A 65 -7.01 9.71 -13.27
N GLY A 66 -8.11 9.53 -14.01
CA GLY A 66 -8.11 9.41 -15.45
C GLY A 66 -9.45 9.87 -16.02
N ARG A 67 -9.71 9.59 -17.30
CA ARG A 67 -10.97 9.98 -17.96
C ARG A 67 -12.21 9.19 -17.49
N GLY A 68 -12.06 8.26 -16.56
CA GLY A 68 -13.14 7.40 -16.04
C GLY A 68 -13.01 7.17 -14.54
N THR A 69 -13.54 6.04 -14.06
CA THR A 69 -13.46 5.68 -12.64
C THR A 69 -12.00 5.63 -12.17
N PRO A 70 -11.65 6.32 -11.07
CA PRO A 70 -10.31 6.28 -10.50
C PRO A 70 -9.87 4.83 -10.23
N LYS A 71 -8.62 4.51 -10.59
CA LYS A 71 -8.02 3.20 -10.26
C LYS A 71 -7.29 3.31 -8.94
N LEU A 72 -7.58 2.39 -8.02
CA LEU A 72 -6.92 2.27 -6.73
C LEU A 72 -6.00 1.05 -6.74
N SER A 73 -4.76 1.21 -6.27
CA SER A 73 -3.91 0.08 -5.92
C SER A 73 -4.33 -0.54 -4.58
N GLY A 74 -3.65 -1.61 -4.16
CA GLY A 74 -3.80 -2.12 -2.79
C GLY A 74 -3.12 -1.20 -1.77
N TYR A 75 -3.68 -1.12 -0.56
CA TYR A 75 -3.19 -0.26 0.51
C TYR A 75 -1.76 -0.61 0.96
N TYR A 76 -1.01 0.43 1.26
CA TYR A 76 0.34 0.42 1.82
C TYR A 76 0.29 1.07 3.19
N SER A 77 1.10 0.61 4.13
CA SER A 77 1.09 1.15 5.48
C SER A 77 2.46 1.15 6.13
N THR A 78 2.71 2.15 6.96
CA THR A 78 3.82 2.07 7.93
C THR A 78 3.53 1.04 9.02
N THR A 79 4.55 0.70 9.79
CA THR A 79 4.37 0.12 11.12
C THR A 79 3.66 1.13 12.04
N TRP A 80 3.09 0.61 13.12
CA TRP A 80 2.57 1.42 14.22
C TRP A 80 3.73 2.12 14.93
N ARG A 81 3.54 3.41 15.22
CA ARG A 81 4.50 4.29 15.88
C ARG A 81 3.81 5.03 17.01
N ALA A 82 4.56 5.47 18.02
CA ALA A 82 4.00 6.30 19.08
C ALA A 82 3.55 7.66 18.50
N ALA A 83 2.40 8.17 18.94
CA ALA A 83 1.88 9.46 18.45
C ALA A 83 2.80 10.64 18.81
N GLU A 84 3.57 10.49 19.88
CA GLU A 84 4.54 11.45 20.40
C GLU A 84 5.87 11.41 19.64
N GLU A 85 6.10 10.39 18.79
CA GLU A 85 7.32 10.29 18.00
C GLU A 85 7.42 11.46 17.01
N ALA A 86 8.64 11.97 16.82
CA ALA A 86 8.86 13.09 15.92
C ALA A 86 8.36 12.78 14.50
N ARG A 87 7.47 13.64 14.00
CA ARG A 87 6.96 13.56 12.63
C ARG A 87 8.09 13.86 11.65
N GLN A 88 8.13 13.10 10.55
CA GLN A 88 9.05 13.39 9.47
C GLN A 88 8.64 14.71 8.80
N PRO A 89 9.59 15.57 8.41
CA PRO A 89 9.28 16.78 7.67
C PRO A 89 8.62 16.42 6.34
N LEU A 90 7.75 17.31 5.85
CA LEU A 90 7.13 17.12 4.54
C LEU A 90 8.23 17.02 3.46
N PRO A 91 8.16 16.04 2.55
CA PRO A 91 9.12 15.94 1.47
C PRO A 91 9.16 17.23 0.64
N VAL A 92 10.37 17.63 0.24
CA VAL A 92 10.54 18.78 -0.65
C VAL A 92 10.03 18.42 -2.04
N ALA A 93 9.06 19.18 -2.52
CA ALA A 93 8.48 19.00 -3.85
C ALA A 93 8.03 20.35 -4.40
N ILE A 94 8.13 20.49 -5.72
CA ILE A 94 7.75 21.71 -6.44
C ILE A 94 6.32 21.65 -7.00
N THR A 95 5.73 20.46 -7.10
CA THR A 95 4.35 20.23 -7.57
C THR A 95 3.71 19.07 -6.80
N LEU A 96 2.39 18.91 -6.87
CA LEU A 96 1.68 17.84 -6.14
C LEU A 96 2.01 16.41 -6.60
N PRO A 97 2.23 16.09 -7.90
CA PRO A 97 2.59 14.73 -8.30
C PRO A 97 3.88 14.17 -7.67
N PRO A 98 5.03 14.87 -7.69
CA PRO A 98 6.23 14.40 -7.00
C PRO A 98 6.07 14.41 -5.47
N LEU A 99 5.29 15.33 -4.90
CA LEU A 99 4.96 15.28 -3.47
C LEU A 99 4.20 14.00 -3.13
N TYR A 100 3.16 13.68 -3.91
CA TYR A 100 2.34 12.50 -3.71
C TYR A 100 3.15 11.21 -3.81
N ALA A 101 4.02 11.10 -4.82
CA ALA A 101 4.95 9.98 -4.95
C ALA A 101 5.87 9.88 -3.71
N ALA A 102 6.43 11.00 -3.25
CA ALA A 102 7.30 11.05 -2.08
C ALA A 102 6.58 10.72 -0.77
N LEU A 103 5.27 11.00 -0.65
CA LEU A 103 4.45 10.62 0.50
C LEU A 103 4.10 9.12 0.50
N LEU A 104 3.93 8.51 -0.68
CA LEU A 104 3.65 7.07 -0.80
C LEU A 104 4.90 6.20 -0.64
N ALA A 105 6.07 6.70 -1.03
CA ALA A 105 7.31 5.91 -1.03
C ALA A 105 7.68 5.32 0.36
N PRO A 106 7.58 6.06 1.49
CA PRO A 106 7.83 5.48 2.82
C PRO A 106 6.79 4.44 3.26
N LEU A 107 5.61 4.42 2.64
CA LEU A 107 4.57 3.43 2.93
C LEU A 107 4.80 2.12 2.15
N ALA A 108 5.51 2.21 1.02
CA ALA A 108 5.79 1.08 0.17
C ALA A 108 6.72 0.08 0.87
N SER A 109 6.36 -1.20 0.84
CA SER A 109 7.19 -2.28 1.39
C SER A 109 8.44 -2.57 0.56
N LEU A 110 8.56 -1.97 -0.62
CA LEU A 110 9.71 -2.10 -1.52
C LEU A 110 10.24 -0.72 -1.90
N PRO A 111 11.56 -0.52 -1.96
CA PRO A 111 12.14 0.72 -2.42
C PRO A 111 11.83 0.92 -3.91
N ALA A 112 11.59 2.17 -4.31
CA ALA A 112 11.50 2.55 -5.72
C ALA A 112 12.86 2.31 -6.41
N ARG A 113 12.83 1.80 -7.65
CA ARG A 113 14.03 1.70 -8.49
C ARG A 113 14.38 3.08 -9.08
N PRO A 114 15.66 3.34 -9.42
CA PRO A 114 16.04 4.61 -10.06
C PRO A 114 15.23 4.85 -11.34
N GLY A 115 14.54 6.00 -11.41
CA GLY A 115 13.68 6.36 -12.55
C GLY A 115 12.30 5.69 -12.58
N GLU A 116 11.99 4.81 -11.62
CA GLU A 116 10.66 4.19 -11.50
C GLU A 116 9.64 5.22 -11.02
N SER A 117 8.56 5.38 -11.78
CA SER A 117 7.42 6.20 -11.40
C SER A 117 6.62 5.54 -10.26
N MET A 118 5.86 6.34 -9.51
CA MET A 118 4.96 5.78 -8.49
C MET A 118 3.91 4.82 -9.07
N ALA A 119 3.50 5.02 -10.33
CA ALA A 119 2.61 4.08 -11.01
C ALA A 119 3.27 2.72 -11.23
N GLU A 120 4.51 2.70 -11.71
CA GLU A 120 5.28 1.48 -11.92
C GLU A 120 5.60 0.78 -10.58
N LEU A 121 5.96 1.53 -9.54
CA LEU A 121 6.14 0.97 -8.20
C LEU A 121 4.83 0.36 -7.67
N ALA A 122 3.69 1.02 -7.88
CA ALA A 122 2.39 0.51 -7.45
C ALA A 122 2.01 -0.79 -8.19
N ASP A 123 2.26 -0.85 -9.50
CA ASP A 123 2.03 -2.03 -10.33
C ASP A 123 2.97 -3.18 -9.92
N ARG A 124 4.24 -2.89 -9.63
CA ARG A 124 5.21 -3.86 -9.09
C ARG A 124 4.77 -4.41 -7.74
N LEU A 125 4.35 -3.54 -6.82
CA LEU A 125 3.82 -3.96 -5.52
C LEU A 125 2.52 -4.78 -5.65
N ALA A 126 1.70 -4.51 -6.66
CA ALA A 126 0.52 -5.32 -6.95
C ALA A 126 0.91 -6.73 -7.45
N ALA A 127 1.89 -6.82 -8.35
CA ALA A 127 2.43 -8.08 -8.85
C ALA A 127 3.03 -8.93 -7.72
N VAL A 128 3.85 -8.31 -6.85
CA VAL A 128 4.44 -8.97 -5.68
C VAL A 128 3.36 -9.52 -4.74
N ARG A 129 2.35 -8.71 -4.39
CA ARG A 129 1.24 -9.16 -3.54
C ARG A 129 0.43 -10.30 -4.17
N GLN A 130 0.26 -10.28 -5.49
CA GLN A 130 -0.42 -11.35 -6.20
C GLN A 130 0.38 -12.66 -6.13
N LEU A 131 1.69 -12.61 -6.38
CA LEU A 131 2.59 -13.75 -6.25
C LEU A 131 2.62 -14.30 -4.81
N GLU A 132 2.64 -13.45 -3.79
CA GLU A 132 2.60 -13.88 -2.38
C GLU A 132 1.31 -14.62 -2.03
N ARG A 133 0.16 -14.17 -2.55
CA ARG A 133 -1.12 -14.88 -2.38
C ARG A 133 -1.11 -16.23 -3.09
N GLU A 134 -0.55 -16.30 -4.29
CA GLU A 134 -0.43 -17.54 -5.05
C GLU A 134 0.47 -18.54 -4.34
N VAL A 135 1.63 -18.10 -3.84
CA VAL A 135 2.54 -18.90 -3.01
C VAL A 135 1.82 -19.42 -1.77
N THR A 136 1.12 -18.56 -1.02
CA THR A 136 0.37 -18.96 0.19
C THR A 136 -0.74 -19.96 -0.14
N ALA A 137 -1.44 -19.78 -1.27
CA ALA A 137 -2.49 -20.69 -1.72
C ALA A 137 -1.91 -22.06 -2.11
N LEU A 138 -0.77 -22.08 -2.81
CA LEU A 138 -0.05 -23.30 -3.18
C LEU A 138 0.49 -24.03 -1.94
N GLU A 139 1.02 -23.32 -0.95
CA GLU A 139 1.46 -23.90 0.33
C GLU A 139 0.32 -24.57 1.08
N ARG A 140 -0.83 -23.89 1.18
CA ARG A 140 -2.04 -24.46 1.80
C ARG A 140 -2.54 -25.68 1.04
N ARG A 141 -2.51 -25.65 -0.30
CA ARG A 141 -2.91 -26.79 -1.14
C ARG A 141 -1.95 -27.96 -0.98
N LEU A 142 -0.65 -27.69 -0.93
CA LEU A 142 0.39 -28.70 -0.70
C LEU A 142 0.23 -29.37 0.66
N PHE A 143 -0.10 -28.60 1.70
CA PHE A 143 -0.34 -29.13 3.05
C PHE A 143 -1.54 -30.09 3.08
N ARG A 144 -2.63 -29.76 2.34
CA ARG A 144 -3.85 -30.58 2.29
C ARG A 144 -3.77 -31.79 1.35
N GLU A 145 -2.85 -31.79 0.39
CA GLU A 145 -2.73 -32.86 -0.61
C GLU A 145 -2.15 -34.15 0.00
N GLN A 146 -2.77 -35.29 -0.25
CA GLN A 146 -2.32 -36.58 0.26
C GLN A 146 -1.54 -37.39 -0.79
N GLN A 147 -1.82 -37.18 -2.08
CA GLN A 147 -1.18 -37.94 -3.16
C GLN A 147 0.25 -37.45 -3.42
N PHE A 148 1.23 -38.37 -3.36
CA PHE A 148 2.65 -38.05 -3.54
C PHE A 148 2.94 -37.40 -4.90
N ASN A 149 2.41 -37.94 -6.00
CA ASN A 149 2.66 -37.42 -7.34
C ASN A 149 2.15 -35.97 -7.49
N ARG A 150 0.98 -35.65 -6.92
CA ARG A 150 0.43 -34.29 -6.91
C ARG A 150 1.22 -33.35 -5.99
N LYS A 151 1.73 -33.84 -4.85
CA LYS A 151 2.64 -33.07 -4.00
C LYS A 151 3.93 -32.69 -4.72
N VAL A 152 4.51 -33.60 -5.52
CA VAL A 152 5.72 -33.32 -6.29
C VAL A 152 5.48 -32.24 -7.34
N GLU A 153 4.37 -32.30 -8.07
CA GLU A 153 3.97 -31.26 -9.03
C GLU A 153 3.75 -29.90 -8.34
N LEU A 154 2.97 -29.88 -7.25
CA LEU A 154 2.72 -28.66 -6.47
C LEU A 154 4.01 -28.06 -5.90
N ARG A 155 4.96 -28.87 -5.44
CA ARG A 155 6.28 -28.40 -4.97
C ARG A 155 7.09 -27.76 -6.10
N ARG A 156 7.04 -28.31 -7.31
CA ARG A 156 7.74 -27.74 -8.47
C ARG A 156 7.17 -26.37 -8.83
N THR A 157 5.85 -26.24 -8.87
CA THR A 157 5.17 -24.96 -9.13
C THR A 157 5.46 -23.95 -8.02
N LEU A 158 5.39 -24.37 -6.75
CA LEU A 158 5.69 -23.51 -5.60
C LEU A 158 7.12 -22.95 -5.69
N LYS A 159 8.11 -23.80 -5.97
CA LYS A 159 9.52 -23.37 -6.10
C LYS A 159 9.71 -22.37 -7.26
N ALA A 160 9.03 -22.57 -8.38
CA ALA A 160 9.08 -21.63 -9.50
C ALA A 160 8.49 -20.26 -9.12
N ARG A 161 7.33 -20.23 -8.44
CA ARG A 161 6.69 -18.99 -7.99
C ARG A 161 7.46 -18.27 -6.88
N GLN A 162 8.09 -19.02 -5.98
CA GLN A 162 9.00 -18.45 -4.96
C GLN A 162 10.22 -17.80 -5.61
N HIS A 163 10.81 -18.45 -6.62
CA HIS A 163 11.93 -17.85 -7.36
C HIS A 163 11.52 -16.61 -8.15
N GLU A 164 10.35 -16.62 -8.78
CA GLU A 164 9.78 -15.44 -9.43
C GLU A 164 9.60 -14.30 -8.41
N LEU A 165 9.03 -14.57 -7.23
CA LEU A 165 8.86 -13.59 -6.16
C LEU A 165 10.20 -13.00 -5.68
N GLU A 166 11.26 -13.80 -5.58
CA GLU A 166 12.60 -13.31 -5.23
C GLU A 166 13.18 -12.34 -6.27
N GLN A 167 12.88 -12.54 -7.56
CA GLN A 167 13.34 -11.63 -8.63
C GLN A 167 12.61 -10.28 -8.64
N TRP A 168 11.41 -10.22 -8.07
CA TRP A 168 10.60 -9.00 -7.99
C TRP A 168 10.93 -8.11 -6.79
N ARG A 169 11.52 -8.70 -5.74
CA ARG A 169 11.96 -8.01 -4.52
C ARG A 169 13.25 -7.21 -4.77
#